data_AF-A0A2V9U058-F1
#
_entry.id   AF-A0A2V9U058-F1
#
_cell.length_a   1.000
_cell.length_b   1.000
_cell.length_c   1.000
_cell.angle_alpha   90.00
_cell.angle_beta   90.00
_cell.angle_gamma   90.00
#
_symmetry.space_group_name_H-M   'P 1'
#
loop_
_entity.id
_entity.type
_entity.pdbx_description
1 polymer ?
#
loop_
_entity_poly.entity_id
_entity_poly.type
_entity_poly.pdbx_seq_one_letter_code
_entity_poly.pdbx_strand_id
1 'polypeptide(L)'
;MIPVCDHPGSKMRLNHTWNKLDFVAMAKKAGEIGRLIVPGYYFPLRHAHPTFGGLTDRLEIVNEQMSLKGDAQPEIADRSLMTAQNCILDALKVQSEHFKIEGLEDAIQVCYRDFVRVWSPDSPLLKD
;
A
#
# COMPACT_ATOMS: atom_id res chain seq x y z
N MET A 1 -6.41 -6.25 -30.77
CA MET A 1 -6.59 -5.47 -32.00
C MET A 1 -6.78 -4.02 -31.57
N ILE A 2 -5.84 -3.13 -31.89
CA ILE A 2 -5.94 -1.69 -31.55
C ILE A 2 -6.68 -1.03 -32.71
N PRO A 3 -7.82 -0.33 -32.50
CA PRO A 3 -8.51 0.35 -33.58
C PRO A 3 -7.64 1.48 -34.16
N VAL A 4 -7.52 1.53 -35.48
CA VAL A 4 -6.79 2.56 -36.24
C VAL A 4 -7.82 3.57 -36.75
N CYS A 5 -7.58 4.87 -36.50
CA CYS A 5 -8.43 5.97 -36.96
C CYS A 5 -7.68 6.86 -37.95
N ASP A 6 -8.21 7.03 -39.15
CA ASP A 6 -7.48 7.65 -40.26
C ASP A 6 -7.69 9.18 -40.33
N HIS A 7 -8.23 9.80 -39.28
CA HIS A 7 -8.54 11.23 -39.27
C HIS A 7 -7.32 12.10 -38.93
N PRO A 8 -7.01 13.15 -39.72
CA PRO A 8 -5.90 14.06 -39.42
C PRO A 8 -6.08 14.73 -38.05
N GLY A 9 -5.11 14.57 -37.16
CA GLY A 9 -5.16 15.13 -35.80
C GLY A 9 -5.84 14.24 -34.74
N SER A 10 -6.32 13.04 -35.12
CA SER A 10 -6.86 12.10 -34.14
C SER A 10 -5.75 11.54 -33.22
N LYS A 11 -5.97 11.62 -31.89
CA LYS A 11 -5.10 10.96 -30.92
C LYS A 11 -5.48 9.49 -30.86
N MET A 12 -4.67 8.64 -31.50
CA MET A 12 -4.85 7.18 -31.59
C MET A 12 -4.88 6.43 -30.26
N ARG A 13 -4.47 7.08 -29.16
CA ARG A 13 -4.61 6.54 -27.80
C ARG A 13 -5.59 7.39 -27.03
N LEU A 14 -6.72 6.78 -26.67
CA LEU A 14 -7.49 7.26 -25.53
C LEU A 14 -6.54 7.26 -24.33
N ASN A 15 -6.46 8.38 -23.61
CA ASN A 15 -5.83 8.36 -22.29
C ASN A 15 -6.75 7.54 -21.38
N HIS A 16 -6.50 6.24 -21.26
CA HIS A 16 -7.25 5.34 -20.37
C HIS A 16 -7.04 5.67 -18.88
N THR A 17 -6.09 6.55 -18.58
CA THR A 17 -5.73 6.99 -17.23
C THR A 17 -5.74 8.52 -17.15
N TRP A 18 -6.08 9.03 -15.97
CA TRP A 18 -6.13 10.47 -15.68
C TRP A 18 -4.72 11.10 -15.57
N ASN A 19 -3.68 10.26 -15.58
CA ASN A 19 -2.28 10.63 -15.48
C ASN A 19 -1.46 9.90 -16.55
N LYS A 20 -0.42 10.55 -17.09
CA LYS A 20 0.57 9.97 -18.00
C LYS A 20 1.58 9.06 -17.30
N LEU A 21 1.68 9.18 -15.97
CA LEU A 21 2.55 8.37 -15.14
C LEU A 21 1.91 7.00 -14.86
N ASP A 22 2.70 5.94 -14.98
CA ASP A 22 2.33 4.63 -14.43
C ASP A 22 2.32 4.66 -12.89
N PHE A 23 1.77 3.62 -12.27
CA PHE A 23 1.61 3.56 -10.81
C PHE A 23 2.94 3.67 -10.03
N VAL A 24 4.02 3.06 -10.55
CA VAL A 24 5.35 3.14 -9.93
C VAL A 24 5.94 4.54 -10.08
N ALA A 25 5.78 5.14 -11.25
CA ALA A 25 6.18 6.52 -11.51
C ALA A 25 5.38 7.53 -10.67
N MET A 26 4.09 7.26 -10.40
CA MET A 26 3.29 8.04 -9.47
C MET A 26 3.82 7.92 -8.04
N ALA A 27 4.09 6.70 -7.55
CA ALA A 27 4.63 6.50 -6.21
C ALA A 27 5.95 7.24 -5.99
N LYS A 28 6.88 7.22 -6.98
CA LYS A 28 8.14 7.98 -6.91
C LYS A 28 7.95 9.49 -6.76
N LYS A 29 6.81 10.03 -7.18
CA LYS A 29 6.47 11.45 -7.05
C LYS A 29 5.59 11.77 -5.85
N ALA A 30 5.00 10.77 -5.20
CA ALA A 30 4.07 10.96 -4.09
C ALA A 30 4.75 11.21 -2.74
N GLY A 31 6.08 11.31 -2.69
CA GLY A 31 6.82 11.54 -1.44
C GLY A 31 6.85 10.28 -0.57
N GLU A 32 6.58 10.45 0.73
CA GLU A 32 6.72 9.39 1.73
C GLU A 32 5.74 8.22 1.52
N ILE A 33 4.48 8.49 1.14
CA ILE A 33 3.52 7.41 0.81
C ILE A 33 3.99 6.54 -0.36
N GLY A 34 4.84 7.10 -1.24
CA GLY A 34 5.47 6.36 -2.33
C GLY A 34 6.33 5.19 -1.85
N ARG A 35 6.89 5.27 -0.65
CA ARG A 35 7.68 4.19 -0.02
C ARG A 35 6.82 2.98 0.35
N LEU A 36 5.51 3.17 0.48
CA LEU A 36 4.56 2.11 0.79
C LEU A 36 4.13 1.30 -0.44
N ILE A 37 4.64 1.60 -1.64
CA ILE A 37 4.25 0.86 -2.86
C ILE A 37 4.52 -0.65 -2.75
N VAL A 38 5.65 -1.06 -2.17
CA VAL A 38 5.96 -2.48 -2.01
C VAL A 38 5.02 -3.15 -1.01
N PRO A 39 4.95 -2.70 0.26
CA PRO A 39 4.09 -3.34 1.26
C PRO A 39 2.60 -3.17 1.00
N GLY A 40 2.17 -2.07 0.38
CA GLY A 40 0.75 -1.74 0.16
C GLY A 40 0.16 -2.23 -1.16
N TYR A 41 1.00 -2.49 -2.16
CA TYR A 41 0.52 -2.93 -3.49
C TYR A 41 1.12 -4.26 -3.92
N TYR A 42 2.44 -4.40 -3.91
CA TYR A 42 3.09 -5.61 -4.45
C TYR A 42 2.95 -6.85 -3.55
N PHE A 43 3.08 -6.71 -2.23
CA PHE A 43 2.92 -7.85 -1.33
C PHE A 43 1.50 -8.43 -1.35
N PRO A 44 0.42 -7.65 -1.25
CA PRO A 44 -0.94 -8.19 -1.41
C PRO A 44 -1.15 -8.85 -2.78
N LEU A 45 -0.65 -8.24 -3.86
CA LEU A 45 -0.82 -8.79 -5.22
C LEU A 45 -0.05 -10.08 -5.46
N ARG A 46 1.02 -10.36 -4.71
CA ARG A 46 1.76 -11.63 -4.80
C ARG A 46 0.85 -12.83 -4.54
N HIS A 47 -0.19 -12.68 -3.73
CA HIS A 47 -1.17 -13.72 -3.45
C HIS A 47 -2.38 -13.70 -4.39
N ALA A 48 -2.56 -12.64 -5.18
CA ALA A 48 -3.66 -12.53 -6.16
C ALA A 48 -3.39 -13.35 -7.44
N HIS A 49 -2.13 -13.67 -7.73
CA HIS A 49 -1.73 -14.48 -8.87
C HIS A 49 -0.93 -15.71 -8.43
N PRO A 50 -1.05 -16.86 -9.13
CA PRO A 50 -0.31 -18.09 -8.85
C PRO A 50 1.14 -17.98 -9.34
N THR A 51 1.87 -17.00 -8.81
CA THR A 51 3.32 -16.92 -9.00
C THR A 51 3.98 -17.98 -8.11
N PHE A 52 5.14 -18.51 -8.53
CA PHE A 52 5.87 -19.48 -7.73
C PHE A 52 6.12 -18.97 -6.30
N GLY A 53 6.54 -17.70 -6.17
CA GLY A 53 6.75 -17.08 -4.87
C GLY A 53 5.47 -16.91 -4.04
N GLY A 54 4.32 -16.64 -4.64
CA GLY A 54 3.04 -16.55 -3.93
C GLY A 54 2.50 -17.90 -3.48
N LEU A 55 2.76 -18.94 -4.28
CA LEU A 55 2.43 -20.32 -3.95
C LEU A 55 3.31 -20.82 -2.79
N THR A 56 4.63 -20.69 -2.90
CA THR A 56 5.58 -21.19 -1.89
C THR A 56 5.42 -20.52 -0.52
N ASP A 57 5.02 -19.25 -0.46
CA ASP A 57 4.74 -18.57 0.83
C ASP A 57 3.65 -19.28 1.65
N ARG A 58 2.69 -19.91 0.94
CA ARG A 58 1.57 -20.64 1.55
C ARG A 58 1.81 -22.15 1.62
N LEU A 59 2.96 -22.66 1.16
CA LEU A 59 3.30 -24.07 1.29
C LEU A 59 3.93 -24.35 2.66
N GLU A 60 3.65 -25.54 3.17
CA GLU A 60 4.30 -26.13 4.33
C GLU A 60 4.49 -27.62 4.11
N ILE A 61 5.41 -28.22 4.86
CA ILE A 61 5.62 -29.67 4.88
C ILE A 61 5.05 -30.20 6.18
N VAL A 62 4.04 -31.06 6.08
CA VAL A 62 3.38 -31.70 7.22
C VAL A 62 3.38 -33.20 6.96
N ASN A 63 3.91 -34.00 7.90
CA ASN A 63 4.02 -35.46 7.75
C ASN A 63 4.68 -35.89 6.43
N GLU A 64 5.79 -35.26 6.07
CA GLU A 64 6.53 -35.49 4.80
C GLU A 64 5.73 -35.19 3.51
N GLN A 65 4.54 -34.61 3.63
CA GLN A 65 3.69 -34.21 2.52
C GLN A 65 3.64 -32.69 2.39
N MET A 66 3.57 -32.24 1.14
CA MET A 66 3.37 -30.83 0.82
C MET A 66 1.90 -30.47 1.05
N SER A 67 1.65 -29.48 1.91
CA SER A 67 0.32 -28.97 2.24
C SER A 67 0.28 -27.45 2.08
N LEU A 68 -0.94 -26.89 2.05
CA LEU A 68 -1.18 -25.46 2.14
C LEU A 68 -1.41 -25.06 3.60
N LYS A 69 -0.81 -23.94 4.01
CA LYS A 69 -1.09 -23.26 5.28
C LYS A 69 -2.54 -22.74 5.28
N GLY A 70 -3.43 -23.57 5.82
CA GLY A 70 -4.87 -23.29 5.91
C GLY A 70 -5.26 -22.32 7.04
N ASP A 71 -4.39 -22.15 8.03
CA ASP A 71 -4.65 -21.32 9.21
C ASP A 71 -4.54 -19.82 8.92
N ALA A 72 -5.01 -19.03 9.90
CA ALA A 72 -4.83 -17.59 9.91
C ALA A 72 -3.34 -17.22 9.82
N GLN A 73 -3.04 -16.15 9.08
CA GLN A 73 -1.68 -15.64 8.88
C GLN A 73 -1.52 -14.29 9.60
N PRO A 74 -1.42 -14.30 10.94
CA PRO A 74 -1.48 -13.08 11.76
C PRO A 74 -0.39 -12.07 11.37
N GLU A 75 0.83 -12.52 11.09
CA GLU A 75 1.91 -11.61 10.70
C GLU A 75 1.62 -10.84 9.40
N ILE A 76 0.99 -11.48 8.42
CA ILE A 76 0.63 -10.83 7.15
C ILE A 76 -0.53 -9.86 7.38
N ALA A 77 -1.49 -10.25 8.21
CA ALA A 77 -2.60 -9.39 8.62
C ALA A 77 -2.08 -8.14 9.34
N ASP A 78 -1.16 -8.28 10.29
CA ASP A 78 -0.53 -7.19 11.03
C ASP A 78 0.23 -6.24 10.10
N ARG A 79 1.07 -6.76 9.20
CA ARG A 79 1.77 -5.92 8.21
C ARG A 79 0.81 -5.17 7.30
N SER A 80 -0.29 -5.81 6.93
CA SER A 80 -1.33 -5.19 6.07
C SER A 80 -2.07 -4.08 6.82
N LEU A 81 -2.44 -4.32 8.08
CA LEU A 81 -3.10 -3.34 8.95
C LEU A 81 -2.18 -2.14 9.24
N MET A 82 -0.92 -2.40 9.61
CA MET A 82 0.10 -1.36 9.79
C MET A 82 0.26 -0.51 8.53
N THR A 83 0.34 -1.14 7.35
CA THR A 83 0.49 -0.41 6.08
C THR A 83 -0.74 0.43 5.77
N ALA A 84 -1.94 -0.13 5.96
CA ALA A 84 -3.21 0.58 5.74
C ALA A 84 -3.34 1.79 6.68
N GLN A 85 -3.02 1.62 7.96
CA GLN A 85 -3.04 2.71 8.93
C GLN A 85 -2.06 3.83 8.53
N ASN A 86 -0.86 3.49 8.06
CA ASN A 86 0.11 4.48 7.58
C ASN A 86 -0.41 5.26 6.35
N CYS A 87 -1.03 4.58 5.38
CA CYS A 87 -1.68 5.24 4.23
C CYS A 87 -2.79 6.22 4.66
N ILE A 88 -3.59 5.86 5.67
CA ILE A 88 -4.66 6.72 6.19
C ILE A 88 -4.08 7.96 6.88
N LEU A 89 -3.01 7.80 7.68
CA LEU A 89 -2.34 8.93 8.33
C LEU A 89 -1.79 9.94 7.31
N ASP A 90 -1.16 9.45 6.24
CA ASP A 90 -0.67 10.31 5.17
C ASP A 90 -1.81 11.03 4.43
N ALA A 91 -2.92 10.33 4.15
CA ALA A 91 -4.11 10.95 3.55
C ALA A 91 -4.72 12.04 4.44
N LEU A 92 -4.78 11.82 5.76
CA LEU A 92 -5.27 12.81 6.72
C LEU A 92 -4.34 14.01 6.79
N LYS A 93 -3.02 13.80 6.75
CA LYS A 93 -2.04 14.89 6.69
C LYS A 93 -2.24 15.76 5.44
N VAL A 94 -2.41 15.16 4.27
CA VAL A 94 -2.69 15.90 3.03
C VAL A 94 -4.00 16.69 3.15
N GLN A 95 -5.04 16.12 3.76
CA GLN A 95 -6.30 16.81 3.99
C GLN A 95 -6.14 17.99 4.98
N SER A 96 -5.40 17.80 6.08
CA SER A 96 -5.05 18.86 7.05
C SER A 96 -4.31 20.00 6.36
N GLU A 97 -3.29 19.67 5.56
CA GLU A 97 -2.48 20.65 4.83
C GLU A 97 -3.30 21.45 3.81
N HIS A 98 -4.22 20.82 3.10
CA HIS A 98 -5.03 21.46 2.06
C HIS A 98 -6.21 22.25 2.62
N PHE A 99 -7.00 21.65 3.51
CA PHE A 99 -8.26 22.23 3.99
C PHE A 99 -8.11 23.04 5.28
N LYS A 100 -6.97 22.95 5.98
CA LYS A 100 -6.68 23.69 7.22
C LYS A 100 -7.77 23.49 8.29
N ILE A 101 -8.18 22.24 8.48
CA ILE A 101 -9.24 21.85 9.42
C ILE A 101 -8.74 22.07 10.86
N GLU A 102 -9.47 22.87 11.63
CA GLU A 102 -9.14 23.17 13.02
C GLU A 102 -9.11 21.89 13.88
N GLY A 103 -8.07 21.72 14.69
CA GLY A 103 -7.89 20.57 15.59
C GLY A 103 -7.50 19.25 14.91
N LEU A 104 -7.48 19.18 13.57
CA LEU A 104 -7.14 17.94 12.86
C LEU A 104 -5.66 17.56 13.04
N GLU A 105 -4.76 18.55 13.05
CA GLU A 105 -3.34 18.29 13.26
C GLU A 105 -3.06 17.64 14.62
N ASP A 106 -3.67 18.14 15.68
CA ASP A 106 -3.53 17.58 17.04
C ASP A 106 -4.06 16.14 17.09
N ALA A 107 -5.19 15.87 16.43
CA ALA A 107 -5.74 14.51 16.30
C ALA A 107 -4.81 13.58 15.51
N ILE A 108 -4.19 14.08 14.44
CA ILE A 108 -3.20 13.31 13.65
C ILE A 108 -1.99 12.95 14.51
N GLN A 109 -1.48 13.87 15.35
CA GLN A 109 -0.36 13.59 16.25
C GLN A 109 -0.70 12.50 17.28
N VAL A 110 -1.92 12.52 17.83
CA VAL A 110 -2.42 11.44 18.70
C VAL A 110 -2.40 10.10 17.96
N CYS A 111 -2.93 10.07 16.73
CA CYS A 111 -2.94 8.85 15.91
C CYS A 111 -1.53 8.36 15.55
N TYR A 112 -0.56 9.26 15.31
CA TYR A 112 0.84 8.88 15.09
C TYR A 112 1.47 8.27 16.34
N ARG A 113 1.23 8.86 17.52
CA ARG A 113 1.71 8.30 18.78
C ARG A 113 1.14 6.89 19.00
N ASP A 114 -0.16 6.72 18.77
CA ASP A 114 -0.83 5.43 18.94
C ASP A 114 -0.34 4.41 17.90
N PHE A 115 -0.07 4.84 16.65
CA PHE A 115 0.58 4.02 15.63
C PHE A 115 1.94 3.50 16.11
N VAL A 116 2.81 4.39 16.60
CA VAL A 116 4.13 3.99 17.10
C VAL A 116 3.98 3.08 18.32
N ARG A 117 3.04 3.34 19.22
CA ARG A 117 2.79 2.51 20.41
C ARG A 117 2.39 1.07 20.06
N VAL A 118 1.59 0.87 19.02
CA VAL A 118 1.14 -0.46 18.59
C VAL A 118 2.22 -1.18 17.80
N TRP A 119 2.85 -0.50 16.84
CA TRP A 119 3.72 -1.16 15.86
C TRP A 119 5.22 -1.06 16.17
N SER A 120 5.62 -0.19 17.10
CA SER A 120 7.01 0.02 17.53
C SER A 120 7.07 0.46 19.01
N PRO A 121 6.64 -0.40 19.95
CA PRO A 121 6.52 -0.05 21.36
C PRO A 121 7.86 0.32 22.03
N ASP A 122 8.98 -0.17 21.49
CA ASP A 122 10.32 0.13 21.99
C ASP A 122 10.94 1.39 21.33
N SER A 123 10.17 2.10 20.50
CA SER A 123 10.66 3.27 19.77
C SER A 123 11.10 4.38 20.74
N PRO A 124 12.26 5.02 20.49
CA PRO A 124 12.68 6.19 21.26
C PRO A 124 11.71 7.37 21.11
N LEU A 125 10.84 7.37 20.10
CA LEU A 125 9.81 8.38 19.88
C LEU A 125 8.69 8.35 20.94
N LEU A 126 8.62 7.29 21.75
CA LEU A 126 7.65 7.14 22.84
C LEU A 126 8.22 7.55 24.21
N LYS A 127 9.50 7.91 24.29
CA LYS A 127 10.12 8.39 25.52
C LYS A 127 9.80 9.88 25.67
N ASP A 128 9.26 10.25 26.82
CA ASP A 128 8.88 11.62 27.20
C ASP A 128 10.05 12.62 27.09
#